data_AF-A0AAQ0YQW7-F1
#
_entry.id   AF-A0AAQ0YQW7-F1
#
_cell.length_a   1.000
_cell.length_b   1.000
_cell.length_c   1.000
_cell.angle_alpha   90.00
_cell.angle_beta   90.00
_cell.angle_gamma   90.00
#
_symmetry.space_group_name_H-M   'P 1'
#
loop_
_entity.id
_entity.type
_entity.pdbx_description
1 polymer ?
#
loop_
_entity_poly.entity_id
_entity_poly.type
_entity_poly.pdbx_seq_one_letter_code
_entity_poly.pdbx_strand_id
1 'polypeptide(L)'
;MLALAAGVATTASAQQAVPIFATNKNPGVKAIFVQNVNVRSGWSCTPVPSNGRTTTLASVLVGSTFQVGGFSTTDCRLGTALRTLNQPTFTVGNVFQVFIDVNGSIRVSQ
;
A
#
# COMPACT_ATOMS: atom_id res chain seq x y z
N MET A 1 -2.64 53.75 -6.47
CA MET A 1 -2.33 52.52 -5.70
C MET A 1 -3.03 51.36 -6.37
N LEU A 2 -2.30 50.42 -6.98
CA LEU A 2 -2.85 49.13 -7.40
C LEU A 2 -1.99 48.03 -6.78
N ALA A 3 -2.66 47.12 -6.08
CA ALA A 3 -2.12 46.21 -5.10
C ALA A 3 -1.28 45.08 -5.73
N LEU A 4 -0.15 44.76 -5.08
CA LEU A 4 0.60 43.53 -5.28
C LEU A 4 -0.30 42.34 -4.86
N ALA A 5 -0.70 41.52 -5.82
CA ALA A 5 -1.24 40.19 -5.52
C ALA A 5 -0.07 39.28 -5.13
N ALA A 6 0.21 39.19 -3.83
CA ALA A 6 1.02 38.11 -3.26
C ALA A 6 0.18 36.83 -3.31
N GLY A 7 0.26 36.10 -4.42
CA GLY A 7 -0.28 34.76 -4.53
C GLY A 7 0.53 33.82 -3.63
N VAL A 8 -0.10 33.37 -2.55
CA VAL A 8 0.42 32.39 -1.59
C VAL A 8 1.07 31.20 -2.30
N ALA A 9 2.39 31.06 -2.17
CA ALA A 9 3.07 29.81 -2.42
C ALA A 9 2.66 28.84 -1.31
N THR A 10 1.58 28.10 -1.52
CA THR A 10 1.33 26.89 -0.71
C THR A 10 2.45 25.93 -1.07
N THR A 11 3.48 25.83 -0.22
CA THR A 11 4.45 24.74 -0.29
C THR A 11 3.70 23.47 0.04
N ALA A 12 3.05 22.86 -0.96
CA ALA A 12 2.64 21.48 -0.87
C ALA A 12 3.95 20.69 -0.74
N SER A 13 4.28 20.26 0.47
CA SER A 13 5.37 19.32 0.70
C SER A 13 5.10 18.14 -0.22
N ALA A 14 5.90 18.00 -1.28
CA ALA A 14 5.79 16.86 -2.17
C ALA A 14 6.04 15.62 -1.31
N GLN A 15 4.98 14.92 -0.93
CA GLN A 15 5.09 13.71 -0.12
C GLN A 15 5.87 12.70 -0.96
N GLN A 16 7.02 12.27 -0.44
CA GLN A 16 7.89 11.34 -1.13
C GLN A 16 7.16 10.01 -1.34
N ALA A 17 7.14 9.54 -2.59
CA ALA A 17 6.61 8.23 -2.94
C ALA A 17 7.65 7.14 -2.64
N VAL A 18 7.21 6.08 -1.98
CA VAL A 18 8.01 4.91 -1.59
C VAL A 18 7.45 3.69 -2.32
N PRO A 19 8.26 2.99 -3.12
CA PRO A 19 7.83 1.75 -3.78
C PRO A 19 7.54 0.65 -2.75
N ILE A 20 6.53 -0.17 -3.07
CA ILE A 20 6.19 -1.36 -2.30
C ILE A 20 6.46 -2.60 -3.14
N PHE A 21 7.06 -3.61 -2.51
CA PHE A 21 7.25 -4.93 -3.08
C PHE A 21 6.54 -5.97 -2.22
N ALA A 22 5.97 -6.99 -2.84
CA ALA A 22 5.39 -8.10 -2.11
C ALA A 22 5.87 -9.45 -2.60
N THR A 23 6.14 -10.35 -1.66
CA THR A 23 6.51 -11.73 -1.91
C THR A 23 5.44 -12.64 -1.34
N ASN A 24 4.73 -13.36 -2.22
CA ASN A 24 3.65 -14.24 -1.81
C ASN A 24 4.05 -15.72 -1.89
N LYS A 25 4.02 -16.41 -0.74
CA LYS A 25 4.21 -17.86 -0.60
C LYS A 25 2.93 -18.57 -0.15
N ASN A 26 1.83 -17.85 0.05
CA ASN A 26 0.55 -18.42 0.45
C ASN A 26 -0.33 -18.66 -0.80
N PRO A 27 -0.66 -19.92 -1.15
CA PRO A 27 -1.48 -20.24 -2.33
C PRO A 27 -2.93 -19.75 -2.24
N GLY A 28 -3.42 -19.47 -1.03
CA GLY A 28 -4.75 -18.89 -0.84
C GLY A 28 -4.82 -17.43 -1.29
N VAL A 29 -3.70 -16.71 -1.30
CA VAL A 29 -3.63 -15.30 -1.66
C VAL A 29 -3.37 -15.15 -3.15
N LYS A 30 -4.24 -14.41 -3.84
CA LYS A 30 -4.12 -14.10 -5.27
C LYS A 30 -3.97 -12.61 -5.54
N ALA A 31 -4.33 -11.75 -4.60
CA ALA A 31 -4.07 -10.32 -4.65
C ALA A 31 -3.77 -9.75 -3.26
N ILE A 32 -3.02 -8.66 -3.24
CA ILE A 32 -2.78 -7.84 -2.06
C ILE A 32 -3.51 -6.51 -2.25
N PHE A 33 -4.27 -6.14 -1.22
CA PHE A 33 -4.94 -4.87 -1.10
C PHE A 33 -4.14 -3.98 -0.15
N VAL A 34 -3.84 -2.75 -0.57
CA VAL A 34 -3.18 -1.74 0.25
C VAL A 34 -4.08 -0.52 0.29
N GLN A 35 -4.57 -0.15 1.47
CA GLN A 35 -5.51 0.96 1.65
C GLN A 35 -4.94 2.00 2.62
N ASN A 36 -4.92 3.25 2.19
CA ASN A 36 -4.69 4.38 3.07
C ASN A 36 -5.86 4.49 4.05
N VAL A 37 -5.58 4.40 5.34
CA VAL A 37 -6.62 4.37 6.38
C VAL A 37 -7.35 5.71 6.52
N ASN A 38 -6.71 6.80 6.11
CA ASN A 38 -7.23 8.16 6.21
C ASN A 38 -7.87 8.64 4.90
N VAL A 39 -7.68 7.93 3.79
CA VAL A 39 -8.17 8.32 2.45
C VAL A 39 -8.94 7.16 1.84
N ARG A 40 -10.28 7.23 1.90
CA ARG A 40 -11.18 6.15 1.45
C ARG A 40 -10.95 5.74 -0.01
N SER A 41 -10.62 6.68 -0.89
CA SER A 41 -10.29 6.43 -2.30
C SER A 41 -8.83 6.01 -2.52
N GLY A 42 -7.97 6.15 -1.52
CA GLY A 42 -6.53 5.88 -1.60
C GLY A 42 -6.23 4.42 -1.37
N TRP A 43 -6.66 3.54 -2.27
CA TRP A 43 -6.38 2.12 -2.18
C TRP A 43 -5.86 1.57 -3.51
N SER A 44 -5.16 0.44 -3.43
CA SER A 44 -4.70 -0.31 -4.58
C SER A 44 -4.94 -1.80 -4.37
N CYS A 45 -5.15 -2.51 -5.47
CA CYS A 45 -5.22 -3.97 -5.51
C CYS A 45 -4.24 -4.46 -6.56
N THR A 46 -3.34 -5.35 -6.16
CA THR A 46 -2.31 -5.89 -7.05
C THR A 46 -2.36 -7.41 -7.02
N PRO A 47 -2.58 -8.07 -8.17
CA PRO A 47 -2.43 -9.52 -8.27
C PRO A 47 -1.01 -9.95 -7.90
N VAL A 48 -0.87 -10.98 -7.08
CA VAL A 48 0.43 -11.51 -6.66
C VAL A 48 0.51 -13.02 -6.85
N PRO A 49 1.49 -13.54 -7.63
CA PRO A 49 1.65 -14.97 -7.79
C PRO A 49 2.16 -15.62 -6.50
N SER A 50 1.61 -16.77 -6.12
CA SER A 50 1.98 -17.49 -4.89
C SER A 50 3.24 -18.37 -5.03
N ASN A 51 4.11 -18.06 -5.97
CA ASN A 51 5.31 -18.83 -6.30
C ASN A 51 6.58 -18.30 -5.59
N GLY A 52 6.41 -17.42 -4.61
CA GLY A 52 7.52 -16.79 -3.89
C GLY A 52 8.30 -15.75 -4.70
N ARG A 53 7.81 -15.35 -5.88
CA ARG A 53 8.41 -14.24 -6.65
C ARG A 53 7.92 -12.90 -6.10
N THR A 54 8.83 -11.95 -6.03
CA THR A 54 8.53 -10.58 -5.64
C THR A 54 7.81 -9.84 -6.76
N THR A 55 6.74 -9.12 -6.41
CA THR A 55 5.90 -8.33 -7.31
C THR A 55 5.92 -6.88 -6.85
N THR A 56 5.93 -5.93 -7.79
CA THR A 56 5.84 -4.50 -7.49
C THR A 56 4.37 -4.10 -7.31
N LEU A 57 4.08 -3.34 -6.25
CA LEU A 57 2.76 -2.81 -5.93
C LEU A 57 2.72 -1.30 -6.23
N ALA A 58 1.55 -0.69 -6.09
CA ALA A 58 1.44 0.77 -6.15
C ALA A 58 2.26 1.40 -5.00
N SER A 59 3.01 2.46 -5.33
CA SER A 59 3.79 3.21 -4.35
C SER A 59 2.89 3.87 -3.30
N VAL A 60 3.45 4.08 -2.12
CA VAL A 60 2.81 4.75 -0.99
C VAL A 60 3.53 6.03 -0.61
N LEU A 61 2.90 6.89 0.18
CA LEU A 61 3.44 8.21 0.52
C LEU A 61 4.04 8.20 1.93
N VAL A 62 5.25 8.75 2.08
CA VAL A 62 5.89 8.95 3.40
C VAL A 62 4.95 9.70 4.34
N GLY A 63 4.87 9.24 5.60
CA GLY A 63 4.02 9.81 6.64
C GLY A 63 2.55 9.40 6.58
N SER A 64 2.12 8.69 5.52
CA SER A 64 0.77 8.12 5.45
C SER A 64 0.69 6.74 6.10
N THR A 65 -0.48 6.39 6.62
CA THR A 65 -0.76 5.10 7.25
C THR A 65 -1.59 4.23 6.33
N PHE A 66 -1.17 2.97 6.15
CA PHE A 66 -1.81 2.01 5.26
C PHE A 66 -2.13 0.70 6.00
N GLN A 67 -3.25 0.09 5.63
CA GLN A 67 -3.61 -1.27 6.00
C GLN A 67 -3.38 -2.20 4.80
N VAL A 68 -2.86 -3.40 5.08
CA VAL A 68 -2.62 -4.44 4.07
C VAL A 68 -3.58 -5.61 4.29
N GLY A 69 -4.15 -6.15 3.22
CA GLY A 69 -4.99 -7.35 3.27
C GLY A 69 -4.74 -8.30 2.09
N GLY A 70 -4.91 -9.60 2.32
CA GLY A 70 -4.82 -10.63 1.28
C GLY A 70 -6.20 -11.06 0.79
N PHE A 71 -6.35 -11.25 -0.51
CA PHE A 71 -7.60 -11.65 -1.16
C PHE A 71 -7.44 -12.98 -1.90
N SER A 72 -8.51 -13.78 -1.95
CA SER A 72 -8.54 -15.08 -2.65
C SER A 72 -8.81 -14.98 -4.16
N THR A 73 -9.01 -13.77 -4.66
CA THR A 73 -9.24 -13.42 -6.06
C THR A 73 -8.18 -12.41 -6.52
N THR A 74 -7.98 -12.31 -7.83
CA THR A 74 -7.06 -11.31 -8.42
C THR A 74 -7.63 -9.89 -8.41
N ASP A 75 -8.95 -9.76 -8.28
CA ASP A 75 -9.66 -8.48 -8.12
C ASP A 75 -10.21 -8.36 -6.68
N CYS A 76 -9.73 -7.36 -5.94
CA CYS A 76 -10.13 -7.09 -4.56
C CYS A 76 -11.52 -6.44 -4.47
N ARG A 77 -12.08 -5.89 -5.56
CA ARG A 77 -13.43 -5.32 -5.59
C ARG A 77 -14.53 -6.38 -5.58
N LEU A 78 -14.24 -7.51 -6.22
CA LEU A 78 -15.15 -8.64 -6.38
C LEU A 78 -14.85 -9.78 -5.38
N GLY A 79 -13.74 -9.65 -4.65
CA GLY A 79 -13.20 -10.69 -3.79
C GLY A 79 -13.58 -10.56 -2.33
N THR A 80 -13.36 -11.66 -1.60
CA THR A 80 -13.44 -11.68 -0.14
C THR A 80 -12.04 -11.64 0.46
N ALA A 81 -11.83 -10.75 1.42
CA ALA A 81 -10.61 -10.72 2.22
C ALA A 81 -10.46 -12.05 2.98
N LEU A 82 -9.24 -12.60 2.97
CA LEU A 82 -8.92 -13.83 3.69
C LEU A 82 -8.83 -13.55 5.18
N ARG A 83 -9.92 -13.85 5.92
CA ARG A 83 -10.03 -13.57 7.36
C ARG A 83 -9.01 -14.33 8.22
N THR A 84 -8.42 -15.40 7.70
CA THR A 84 -7.36 -16.15 8.39
C THR A 84 -6.02 -15.42 8.39
N LEU A 85 -5.84 -14.42 7.51
CA LEU A 85 -4.67 -13.56 7.50
C LEU A 85 -4.91 -12.33 8.38
N ASN A 86 -3.87 -11.95 9.11
CA ASN A 86 -3.85 -10.65 9.78
C ASN A 86 -3.88 -9.52 8.73
N GLN A 87 -4.40 -8.36 9.14
CA GLN A 87 -4.45 -7.15 8.32
C GLN A 87 -3.58 -6.06 8.96
N PRO A 88 -2.25 -6.14 8.82
CA PRO A 88 -1.35 -5.22 9.50
C PRO A 88 -1.56 -3.80 9.00
N THR A 89 -1.48 -2.86 9.93
CA THR A 89 -1.44 -1.42 9.65
C THR A 89 -0.03 -0.91 9.90
N PHE A 90 0.49 -0.09 9.00
CA PHE A 90 1.82 0.50 9.11
C PHE A 90 1.81 1.96 8.66
N THR A 91 2.63 2.80 9.30
CA THR A 91 2.91 4.16 8.84
C THR A 91 4.20 4.16 8.06
N VAL A 92 4.19 4.76 6.87
CA VAL A 92 5.35 4.80 5.97
C VAL A 92 6.40 5.72 6.56
N GLY A 93 7.55 5.16 6.93
CA GLY A 93 8.71 5.92 7.38
C GLY A 93 9.42 6.63 6.22
N ASN A 94 10.44 7.43 6.53
CA ASN A 94 11.33 7.96 5.49
C ASN A 94 12.33 6.87 5.07
N VAL A 95 11.88 5.95 4.22
CA VAL A 95 12.64 4.79 3.74
C VAL A 95 12.66 4.73 2.21
N PHE A 96 13.55 3.91 1.65
CA PHE A 96 13.66 3.75 0.20
C PHE A 96 12.61 2.79 -0.39
N GLN A 97 12.10 1.85 0.40
CA GLN A 97 11.18 0.82 -0.06
C GLN A 97 10.46 0.15 1.12
N VAL A 98 9.32 -0.46 0.85
CA VAL A 98 8.56 -1.28 1.81
C VAL A 98 8.41 -2.68 1.25
N PHE A 99 8.54 -3.70 2.09
CA PHE A 99 8.31 -5.09 1.73
C PHE A 99 7.11 -5.67 2.44
N ILE A 100 6.34 -6.48 1.71
CA ILE A 100 5.20 -7.24 2.22
C ILE A 100 5.48 -8.72 1.98
N ASP A 101 5.69 -9.48 3.06
CA ASP A 101 5.84 -10.92 3.00
C ASP A 101 4.55 -11.62 3.39
N VAL A 102 4.11 -12.56 2.55
CA VAL A 102 2.88 -13.33 2.79
C VAL A 102 3.22 -14.81 2.89
N ASN A 103 3.22 -15.32 4.13
CA ASN A 103 3.46 -16.73 4.45
C ASN A 103 2.71 -17.13 5.72
N GLY A 104 1.50 -17.66 5.59
CA GLY A 104 0.58 -17.94 6.71
C GLY A 104 0.06 -16.69 7.46
N SER A 105 0.80 -15.58 7.40
CA SER A 105 0.49 -14.24 7.89
C SER A 105 1.06 -13.21 6.92
N ILE A 106 0.57 -11.98 6.98
CA ILE A 106 1.10 -10.82 6.28
C ILE A 106 2.05 -10.08 7.22
N ARG A 107 3.28 -9.85 6.78
CA ARG A 107 4.29 -9.07 7.51
C ARG A 107 4.74 -7.91 6.65
N VAL A 108 4.97 -6.76 7.28
CA VAL A 108 5.44 -5.54 6.62
C VAL A 108 6.77 -5.13 7.24
N SER A 109 7.75 -4.80 6.39
CA SER A 109 9.06 -4.25 6.78
C SER A 109 9.43 -3.04 5.92
N GLN A 110 10.23 -2.15 6.48
CA GLN A 110 10.59 -0.84 5.92
C GLN A 110 12.07 -0.57 6.16
#